data_AF-A0A9E4UJZ7-F1
#
_entry.id   AF-A0A9E4UJZ7-F1
#
_cell.length_a   1.000
_cell.length_b   1.000
_cell.length_c   1.000
_cell.angle_alpha   90.00
_cell.angle_beta   90.00
_cell.angle_gamma   90.00
#
_symmetry.space_group_name_H-M   'P 1'
#
loop_
_entity.id
_entity.type
_entity.pdbx_description
1 polymer ?
#
loop_
_entity_poly.entity_id
_entity_poly.type
_entity_poly.pdbx_seq_one_letter_code
_entity_poly.pdbx_strand_id
1 'polypeptide(L)'
;MAIAAGVRKHMADSSWIRRMFELGIKLKRERGEENVFDLSLGNPVMEPPAEFFDALRAYADAPPAGAHRYMPNAGYPETRAAVAGALAGD
;
A
#
# COMPACT_ATOMS: atom_id res chain seq x y z
N MET A 1 9.71 -0.93 30.53
CA MET A 1 8.44 -0.38 30.00
C MET A 1 7.35 -1.43 30.10
N ALA A 2 6.23 -1.12 30.73
CA ALA A 2 5.06 -1.99 30.71
C ALA A 2 4.37 -1.84 29.34
N ILE A 3 4.55 -2.84 28.47
CA ILE A 3 3.83 -2.96 27.20
C ILE A 3 2.67 -3.92 27.43
N ALA A 4 1.47 -3.55 26.98
CA ALA A 4 0.30 -4.41 27.04
C ALA A 4 0.59 -5.78 26.41
N ALA A 5 0.10 -6.86 27.03
CA ALA A 5 0.41 -8.22 26.59
C ALA A 5 0.05 -8.46 25.11
N GLY A 6 -1.09 -7.90 24.66
CA GLY A 6 -1.52 -7.95 23.27
C GLY A 6 -0.50 -7.30 22.32
N VAL A 7 -0.03 -6.10 22.63
CA VAL A 7 0.96 -5.38 21.79
C VAL A 7 2.27 -6.16 21.74
N ARG A 8 2.74 -6.68 22.88
CA ARG A 8 3.96 -7.50 22.95
C ARG A 8 3.87 -8.73 22.06
N LYS A 9 2.73 -9.43 22.06
CA LYS A 9 2.51 -10.61 21.22
C LYS A 9 2.55 -10.24 19.73
N HIS A 10 1.85 -9.20 19.32
CA HIS A 10 1.84 -8.77 17.90
C HIS A 10 3.24 -8.35 17.42
N MET A 11 4.03 -7.68 18.26
CA MET A 11 5.42 -7.34 17.94
C MET A 11 6.29 -8.59 17.69
N ALA A 12 6.06 -9.67 18.43
CA ALA A 12 6.78 -10.92 18.22
C ALA A 12 6.36 -11.62 16.91
N ASP A 13 5.06 -11.64 16.61
CA ASP A 13 4.47 -12.46 15.55
C ASP A 13 4.47 -11.79 14.16
N SER A 14 4.47 -10.45 14.09
CA SER A 14 4.22 -9.67 12.85
C SER A 14 5.34 -9.63 11.80
N SER A 15 6.52 -10.19 12.09
CA SER A 15 7.72 -9.93 11.26
C SER A 15 8.15 -11.07 10.35
N TRP A 16 7.41 -12.19 10.30
CA TRP A 16 7.86 -13.37 9.56
C TRP A 16 8.01 -13.14 8.05
N ILE A 17 7.02 -12.50 7.41
CA ILE A 17 7.08 -12.16 5.98
C ILE A 17 8.28 -11.24 5.68
N ARG A 18 8.50 -10.23 6.53
CA ARG A 18 9.60 -9.28 6.34
C ARG A 18 10.98 -9.93 6.56
N ARG A 19 11.10 -10.83 7.53
CA ARG A 19 12.33 -11.61 7.74
C ARG A 19 12.65 -12.49 6.53
N MET A 20 11.64 -13.10 5.92
CA MET A 20 11.82 -13.89 4.70
C MET A 20 12.25 -13.05 3.51
N PHE A 21 11.66 -11.86 3.35
CA PHE A 21 12.09 -10.89 2.34
C PHE A 21 13.56 -10.46 2.53
N GLU A 22 13.95 -10.10 3.75
CA GLU A 22 15.34 -9.72 4.07
C GLU A 22 16.32 -10.88 3.86
N LEU A 23 15.91 -12.10 4.19
CA LEU A 23 16.67 -13.31 3.87
C LEU A 23 16.77 -13.53 2.36
N GLY A 24 15.70 -13.29 1.60
CA GLY A 24 15.69 -13.32 0.14
C GLY A 24 16.72 -12.37 -0.45
N ILE A 25 16.77 -11.11 0.01
CA ILE A 25 17.80 -10.13 -0.38
C ILE A 25 19.20 -10.65 -0.09
N LYS A 26 19.43 -11.21 1.10
CA LYS A 26 20.73 -11.78 1.48
C LYS A 26 21.13 -12.92 0.55
N LEU A 27 20.24 -13.88 0.33
CA LEU A 27 20.50 -15.04 -0.52
C LEU A 27 20.75 -14.66 -1.98
N LYS A 28 20.03 -13.66 -2.51
CA LYS A 28 20.25 -13.14 -3.87
C LYS A 28 21.66 -12.57 -4.04
N ARG A 29 22.20 -11.89 -3.02
CA ARG A 29 23.59 -11.39 -3.02
C ARG A 29 24.62 -12.53 -2.97
N GLU A 30 24.32 -13.60 -2.24
CA GLU A 30 25.24 -14.74 -2.06
C GLU A 30 25.19 -15.73 -3.23
N ARG A 31 24.04 -15.86 -3.90
CA ARG A 31 23.75 -16.94 -4.85
C ARG A 31 23.35 -16.47 -6.25
N GLY A 32 23.22 -15.16 -6.48
CA GLY A 32 22.65 -14.61 -7.72
C GLY A 32 21.12 -14.43 -7.62
N GLU A 33 20.60 -13.40 -8.30
CA GLU A 33 19.16 -13.08 -8.33
C GLU A 33 18.35 -14.22 -8.97
N GLU A 34 18.90 -14.86 -9.99
CA GLU A 34 18.28 -15.93 -10.78
C GLU A 34 18.10 -17.24 -10.01
N ASN A 35 18.82 -17.42 -8.89
CA ASN A 35 18.81 -18.65 -8.10
C ASN A 35 17.93 -18.54 -6.84
N VAL A 36 17.21 -17.43 -6.65
CA VAL A 36 16.38 -17.18 -5.47
C VAL A 36 14.98 -16.75 -5.86
N PHE A 37 14.03 -17.65 -5.69
CA PHE A 37 12.61 -17.42 -5.93
C PHE A 37 11.95 -16.85 -4.66
N ASP A 38 12.01 -15.53 -4.52
CA ASP A 38 11.38 -14.83 -3.39
C ASP A 38 9.87 -14.64 -3.61
N LEU A 39 9.07 -15.43 -2.91
CA LEU A 39 7.60 -15.38 -2.91
C LEU A 39 7.04 -14.84 -1.59
N SER A 40 7.85 -14.06 -0.84
CA SER A 40 7.47 -13.58 0.50
C SER A 40 6.52 -12.38 0.48
N LEU A 41 6.84 -11.33 -0.27
CA LEU A 41 6.03 -10.10 -0.34
C LEU A 41 5.02 -10.14 -1.48
N GLY A 42 3.80 -9.67 -1.18
CA GLY A 42 2.73 -9.45 -2.15
C GLY A 42 2.63 -7.99 -2.61
N ASN A 43 3.76 -7.31 -2.82
CA ASN A 43 3.75 -5.95 -3.35
C ASN A 43 3.33 -5.99 -4.85
N PRO A 44 2.50 -5.04 -5.32
CA PRO A 44 2.26 -4.89 -6.75
C PRO A 44 3.57 -4.70 -7.52
N VAL A 45 3.72 -5.38 -8.65
CA VAL A 45 4.92 -5.32 -9.50
C VAL A 45 4.75 -4.42 -10.73
N MET A 46 3.52 -3.98 -10.96
CA MET A 46 3.16 -3.14 -12.09
C MET A 46 3.07 -1.68 -11.66
N GLU A 47 3.66 -0.79 -12.45
CA GLU A 47 3.53 0.64 -12.25
C GLU A 47 2.09 1.09 -12.51
N PRO A 48 1.61 2.15 -11.82
CA PRO A 48 0.31 2.74 -12.10
C PRO A 48 0.20 3.22 -13.55
N PRO A 49 -1.02 3.25 -14.13
CA PRO A 49 -1.24 3.77 -15.47
C PRO A 49 -0.97 5.30 -15.54
N ALA A 50 -0.72 5.84 -16.73
CA ALA A 50 -0.33 7.25 -16.91
C ALA A 50 -1.40 8.23 -16.37
N GLU A 51 -2.66 7.86 -16.52
CA GLU A 51 -3.85 8.57 -16.08
C GLU A 51 -3.84 8.85 -14.57
N PHE A 52 -3.24 7.96 -13.77
CA PHE A 52 -3.07 8.19 -12.33
C PHE A 52 -2.18 9.41 -12.06
N PHE A 53 -1.06 9.51 -12.77
CA PHE A 53 -0.10 10.60 -12.58
C PHE A 53 -0.65 11.92 -13.11
N ASP A 54 -1.40 11.91 -14.20
CA ASP A 54 -2.03 13.10 -14.75
C ASP A 54 -3.12 13.65 -13.82
N ALA A 55 -3.98 12.79 -13.26
CA ALA A 55 -4.97 13.18 -12.28
C ALA A 55 -4.33 13.74 -10.99
N LEU A 56 -3.24 13.10 -10.52
CA LEU A 56 -2.52 13.56 -9.34
C LEU A 56 -1.90 14.96 -9.54
N ARG A 57 -1.29 15.22 -10.71
CA ARG A 57 -0.74 16.53 -11.06
C ARG A 57 -1.84 17.59 -11.14
N ALA A 58 -2.92 17.31 -11.87
CA ALA A 58 -4.04 18.23 -11.99
C ALA A 58 -4.62 18.65 -10.62
N TYR A 59 -4.72 17.69 -9.69
CA TYR A 59 -5.17 17.97 -8.33
C TYR A 59 -4.18 18.84 -7.55
N ALA A 60 -2.88 18.57 -7.69
CA ALA A 60 -1.82 19.32 -7.00
C ALA A 60 -1.63 20.75 -7.54
N ASP A 61 -1.82 20.96 -8.85
CA ASP A 61 -1.67 22.27 -9.50
C ASP A 61 -2.85 23.21 -9.19
N ALA A 62 -4.04 22.64 -8.95
CA ALA A 62 -5.25 23.40 -8.64
C ALA A 62 -6.02 22.76 -7.46
N PRO A 63 -5.45 22.80 -6.24
CA PRO A 63 -6.08 22.15 -5.09
C PRO A 63 -7.40 22.85 -4.76
N PRO A 64 -8.53 22.10 -4.65
CA PRO A 64 -9.80 22.69 -4.30
C PRO A 64 -9.76 23.31 -2.91
N ALA A 65 -10.52 24.39 -2.71
CA ALA A 65 -10.59 25.04 -1.41
C ALA A 65 -11.03 24.06 -0.32
N GLY A 66 -10.17 23.85 0.68
CA GLY A 66 -10.45 22.89 1.76
C GLY A 66 -10.09 21.43 1.46
N ALA A 67 -9.35 21.14 0.38
CA ALA A 67 -8.84 19.82 0.00
C ALA A 67 -8.22 19.01 1.16
N HIS A 68 -7.55 19.69 2.09
CA HIS A 68 -6.85 19.06 3.23
C HIS A 68 -7.66 18.99 4.52
N ARG A 69 -8.95 19.36 4.48
CA ARG A 69 -9.84 19.23 5.63
C ARG A 69 -10.31 17.79 5.78
N TYR A 70 -10.88 17.48 6.94
CA TYR A 70 -11.49 16.17 7.16
C TYR A 70 -12.67 15.94 6.21
N MET A 71 -12.71 14.73 5.64
CA MET A 71 -13.90 14.17 5.03
C MET A 71 -14.84 13.58 6.09
N PRO A 72 -16.12 13.34 5.77
CA PRO A 72 -17.00 12.53 6.63
C PRO A 72 -16.39 11.17 6.94
N ASN A 73 -16.77 10.53 8.05
CA ASN A 73 -16.24 9.22 8.44
C ASN A 73 -16.41 8.13 7.36
N ALA A 74 -17.46 8.23 6.54
CA ALA A 74 -17.69 7.30 5.43
C ALA A 74 -16.86 7.61 4.17
N GLY A 75 -16.19 8.75 4.11
CA GLY A 75 -15.50 9.28 2.93
C GLY A 75 -16.35 10.25 2.10
N TYR A 76 -15.73 10.84 1.08
CA TYR A 76 -16.36 11.78 0.16
C TYR A 76 -17.56 11.15 -0.59
N PRO A 77 -18.75 11.78 -0.59
CA PRO A 77 -19.92 11.27 -1.31
C PRO A 77 -19.66 10.97 -2.79
N GLU A 78 -18.95 11.85 -3.47
CA GLU A 78 -18.59 11.76 -4.89
C GLU A 78 -17.66 10.57 -5.17
N THR A 79 -16.66 10.33 -4.32
CA THR A 79 -15.77 9.17 -4.44
C THR A 79 -16.54 7.87 -4.24
N ARG A 80 -17.43 7.82 -3.24
CA ARG A 80 -18.27 6.63 -3.00
C ARG A 80 -19.20 6.33 -4.18
N ALA A 81 -19.83 7.36 -4.74
CA ALA A 81 -20.68 7.21 -5.92
C ALA A 81 -19.91 6.71 -7.15
N ALA A 82 -18.72 7.27 -7.40
CA ALA A 82 -17.85 6.84 -8.51
C ALA A 82 -17.42 5.37 -8.38
N VAL A 83 -17.01 4.94 -7.18
CA VAL A 83 -16.66 3.53 -6.92
C VAL A 83 -17.86 2.61 -7.08
N ALA A 84 -19.05 3.03 -6.63
CA ALA A 84 -20.28 2.26 -6.80
C ALA A 84 -20.65 2.05 -8.28
N GLY A 85 -20.54 3.10 -9.11
CA GLY A 85 -20.76 2.99 -10.56
C GLY A 85 -19.78 2.02 -11.22
N ALA A 86 -18.48 2.16 -10.91
CA ALA A 86 -17.45 1.26 -11.44
C ALA A 86 -17.67 -0.22 -11.07
N LEU A 87 -18.18 -0.49 -9.86
CA LEU A 87 -18.51 -1.85 -9.41
C LEU A 87 -19.82 -2.38 -10.02
N ALA A 88 -20.75 -1.50 -10.39
CA ALA A 88 -22.01 -1.87 -11.04
C ALA A 88 -21.82 -2.29 -12.51
N GLY A 89 -20.67 -1.97 -13.11
CA GLY A 89 -20.34 -2.30 -14.50
C GLY A 89 -20.78 -1.26 -15.52
N ASP A 90 -21.02 -0.02 -15.07
CA ASP A 90 -21.24 1.15 -15.93
C ASP A 90 -19.92 1.72 -16.48
#